data_AF-A0AAU5ITD1-F1
#
_entry.id   AF-A0AAU5ITD1-F1
#
_cell.length_a   1.000
_cell.length_b   1.000
_cell.length_c   1.000
_cell.angle_alpha   90.00
_cell.angle_beta   90.00
_cell.angle_gamma   90.00
#
_symmetry.space_group_name_H-M   'P 1'
#
loop_
_entity.id
_entity.type
_entity.pdbx_description
1 polymer ?
#
loop_
_entity_poly.entity_id
_entity_poly.type
_entity_poly.pdbx_seq_one_letter_code
_entity_poly.pdbx_strand_id
1 'polypeptide(L)'
;MTELIERWAGVTAGAAPEEADPVVLECARLLAAEPDGEQAVLLTFGLVNMARYVLGRRDAPVERAVVDALGAAVEAMDEQHLQAGGCGHAAHPCTGSLEEWDTDADALLGAPEVQVPLAEWDGPEACPATPPDGRGQPPM
;
A
#
# COMPACT_ATOMS: atom_id res chain seq x y z
N MET A 1 -16.50 10.59 -4.23
CA MET A 1 -15.17 10.07 -4.62
C MET A 1 -14.32 11.15 -5.27
N THR A 2 -14.76 11.82 -6.34
CA THR A 2 -13.99 12.88 -7.03
C THR A 2 -13.44 13.98 -6.10
N GLU A 3 -14.25 14.52 -5.20
CA GLU A 3 -13.77 15.53 -4.23
C GLU A 3 -12.71 14.99 -3.26
N LEU A 4 -12.76 13.69 -2.93
CA LEU A 4 -11.74 13.06 -2.09
C LEU A 4 -10.43 12.87 -2.86
N ILE A 5 -10.52 12.56 -4.15
CA ILE A 5 -9.36 12.47 -5.06
C ILE A 5 -8.63 13.80 -5.15
N GLU A 6 -9.35 14.89 -5.36
CA GLU A 6 -8.78 16.24 -5.43
C GLU A 6 -8.10 16.63 -4.11
N ARG A 7 -8.69 16.25 -2.98
CA ARG A 7 -8.16 16.54 -1.65
C ARG A 7 -6.89 15.75 -1.35
N TRP A 8 -6.84 14.44 -1.62
CA TRP A 8 -5.60 13.68 -1.39
C TRP A 8 -4.50 14.08 -2.35
N ALA A 9 -4.82 14.51 -3.58
CA ALA A 9 -3.83 15.01 -4.52
C ALA A 9 -3.14 16.29 -4.03
N GLY A 10 -3.80 17.05 -3.15
CA GLY A 10 -3.25 18.25 -2.50
C GLY A 10 -2.42 17.97 -1.24
N VAL A 11 -2.42 16.73 -0.72
CA VAL A 11 -1.65 16.40 0.49
C VAL A 11 -0.18 16.20 0.12
N THR A 12 0.66 17.13 0.58
CA THR A 12 2.11 17.08 0.41
C THR A 12 2.81 16.68 1.71
N ALA A 13 4.09 16.32 1.64
CA ALA A 13 4.88 15.93 2.81
C ALA A 13 4.92 17.02 3.91
N GLY A 14 4.83 18.30 3.52
CA GLY A 14 4.83 19.45 4.45
C GLY A 14 3.43 19.99 4.77
N ALA A 15 2.36 19.27 4.41
CA ALA A 15 1.00 19.71 4.68
C ALA A 15 0.73 19.83 6.18
N ALA A 16 -0.12 20.80 6.55
CA ALA A 16 -0.50 21.04 7.93
C ALA A 16 -1.37 19.87 8.44
N PRO A 17 -1.09 19.31 9.64
CA PRO A 17 -1.82 18.13 10.12
C PRO A 17 -3.33 18.33 10.24
N GLU A 18 -3.77 19.55 10.55
CA GLU A 18 -5.17 19.90 10.71
C GLU A 18 -5.95 19.78 9.39
N GLU A 19 -5.25 19.88 8.26
CA GLU A 19 -5.80 19.81 6.91
C GLU A 19 -5.62 18.41 6.30
N ALA A 20 -4.46 17.78 6.53
CA ALA A 20 -4.08 16.51 5.93
C ALA A 20 -4.60 15.28 6.69
N ASP A 21 -4.53 15.26 8.04
CA ASP A 21 -4.98 14.10 8.84
C ASP A 21 -6.43 13.70 8.52
N PRO A 22 -7.40 14.63 8.38
CA PRO A 22 -8.77 14.26 8.03
C PRO A 22 -8.92 13.60 6.65
N VAL A 23 -8.08 13.97 5.68
CA VAL A 23 -8.12 13.37 4.33
C VAL A 23 -7.58 11.95 4.38
N VAL A 24 -6.43 11.76 5.02
CA VAL A 24 -5.79 10.45 5.16
C VAL A 24 -6.67 9.48 5.93
N LEU A 25 -7.21 9.93 7.07
CA LEU A 25 -8.09 9.13 7.91
C LEU A 25 -9.38 8.74 7.20
N GLU A 26 -9.95 9.63 6.38
CA GLU A 26 -11.14 9.30 5.61
C GLU A 26 -10.86 8.23 4.54
N CYS A 27 -9.70 8.31 3.87
CA CYS A 27 -9.29 7.28 2.91
C CYS A 27 -9.08 5.92 3.60
N ALA A 28 -8.36 5.91 4.71
CA ALA A 28 -8.10 4.70 5.50
C ALA A 28 -9.41 4.10 6.02
N ARG A 29 -10.32 4.93 6.54
CA ARG A 29 -11.63 4.49 7.05
C ARG A 29 -12.48 3.85 5.95
N LEU A 30 -12.52 4.46 4.75
CA LEU A 30 -13.27 3.93 3.62
C LEU A 30 -12.69 2.61 3.13
N LEU A 31 -11.35 2.50 3.06
CA LEU A 31 -10.68 1.27 2.64
C LEU A 31 -10.91 0.14 3.66
N ALA A 32 -10.77 0.43 4.96
CA ALA A 32 -11.00 -0.58 6.00
C ALA A 32 -12.45 -1.07 6.08
N ALA A 33 -13.42 -0.26 5.63
CA ALA A 33 -14.83 -0.64 5.63
C ALA A 33 -15.19 -1.61 4.48
N GLU A 34 -14.56 -1.44 3.32
CA GLU A 34 -14.78 -2.25 2.12
C GLU A 34 -13.42 -2.58 1.48
N PRO A 35 -12.61 -3.45 2.12
CA PRO A 35 -11.22 -3.72 1.71
C PRO A 35 -11.12 -4.42 0.35
N ASP A 36 -12.18 -5.10 -0.09
CA ASP A 36 -12.32 -5.72 -1.40
C ASP A 36 -13.38 -5.04 -2.29
N GLY A 37 -13.87 -3.87 -1.87
CA GLY A 37 -14.87 -3.12 -2.60
C GLY A 37 -14.36 -2.50 -3.89
N GLU A 38 -15.27 -2.04 -4.74
CA GLU A 38 -14.95 -1.45 -6.05
C GLU A 38 -13.98 -0.26 -5.96
N GLN A 39 -13.94 0.42 -4.81
CA GLN A 39 -13.12 1.61 -4.58
C GLN A 39 -11.78 1.29 -3.90
N ALA A 40 -11.53 0.05 -3.49
CA ALA A 40 -10.36 -0.32 -2.70
C ALA A 40 -9.05 0.04 -3.40
N VAL A 41 -8.92 -0.27 -4.70
CA VAL A 41 -7.72 0.08 -5.50
C VAL A 41 -7.47 1.58 -5.51
N LEU A 42 -8.53 2.38 -5.66
CA LEU A 42 -8.41 3.84 -5.73
C LEU A 42 -8.03 4.44 -4.38
N LEU A 43 -8.59 3.91 -3.29
CA LEU A 43 -8.26 4.35 -1.92
C LEU A 43 -6.84 3.94 -1.53
N THR A 44 -6.40 2.73 -1.89
CA THR A 44 -5.01 2.29 -1.75
C THR A 44 -4.06 3.23 -2.49
N PHE A 45 -4.39 3.60 -3.73
CA PHE A 45 -3.60 4.58 -4.49
C PHE A 45 -3.55 5.95 -3.81
N GLY A 46 -4.68 6.44 -3.28
CA GLY A 46 -4.72 7.69 -2.51
C GLY A 46 -3.78 7.66 -1.31
N LEU A 47 -3.80 6.57 -0.54
CA LEU A 47 -2.93 6.38 0.63
C LEU A 47 -1.44 6.33 0.26
N VAL A 48 -1.09 5.64 -0.84
CA VAL A 48 0.29 5.58 -1.35
C VAL A 48 0.79 6.96 -1.79
N ASN A 49 -0.03 7.76 -2.49
CA ASN A 49 0.37 9.12 -2.86
C ASN A 49 0.66 10.02 -1.65
N MET A 50 -0.05 9.78 -0.54
CA MET A 50 0.15 10.50 0.71
C MET A 50 1.24 9.89 1.60
N ALA A 51 1.94 8.84 1.16
CA ALA A 51 2.91 8.11 1.99
C ALA A 51 4.00 9.01 2.57
N ARG A 52 4.50 10.00 1.80
CA ARG A 52 5.52 10.94 2.32
C ARG A 52 5.03 11.77 3.50
N TYR A 53 3.75 12.16 3.50
CA TYR A 53 3.13 12.83 4.63
C TYR A 53 3.01 11.86 5.81
N VAL A 54 2.48 10.66 5.59
CA VAL A 54 2.26 9.65 6.64
C VAL A 54 3.57 9.22 7.30
N LEU A 55 4.64 9.02 6.53
CA LEU A 55 5.97 8.67 7.05
C LEU A 55 6.55 9.76 7.96
N GLY A 56 6.23 11.03 7.69
CA GLY A 56 6.58 12.16 8.57
C GLY A 56 5.79 12.19 9.89
N ARG A 57 4.79 11.31 10.04
CA ARG A 57 3.86 11.20 11.18
C ARG A 57 4.04 9.87 11.92
N ARG A 58 5.26 9.30 11.92
CA ARG A 58 5.58 8.07 12.66
C ARG A 58 5.05 8.12 14.09
N ASP A 59 4.52 7.00 14.56
CA ASP A 59 3.88 6.76 15.85
C ASP A 59 2.57 7.55 16.08
N ALA A 60 2.07 8.30 15.09
CA ALA A 60 0.80 8.99 15.19
C ALA A 60 -0.38 8.05 14.86
N PRO A 61 -1.60 8.32 15.38
CA PRO A 61 -2.78 7.52 15.07
C PRO A 61 -3.10 7.41 13.57
N VAL A 62 -2.73 8.43 12.78
CA VAL A 62 -2.93 8.43 11.33
C VAL A 62 -2.09 7.36 10.63
N GLU A 63 -0.84 7.14 11.05
CA GLU A 63 0.02 6.09 10.49
C GLU A 63 -0.61 4.71 10.72
N ARG A 64 -1.02 4.44 11.96
CA ARG A 64 -1.65 3.16 12.31
C ARG A 64 -2.92 2.91 11.50
N ALA A 65 -3.78 3.92 11.36
CA ALA A 65 -4.99 3.78 10.56
C ALA A 65 -4.70 3.44 9.10
N VAL A 66 -3.65 4.03 8.51
CA VAL A 66 -3.22 3.70 7.13
C VAL A 66 -2.70 2.27 7.05
N VAL A 67 -1.81 1.87 7.96
CA VAL A 67 -1.24 0.52 7.98
C VAL A 67 -2.34 -0.54 8.15
N ASP A 68 -3.25 -0.35 9.09
CA ASP A 68 -4.35 -1.27 9.35
C ASP A 68 -5.28 -1.40 8.12
N ALA A 69 -5.58 -0.28 7.45
CA ALA A 69 -6.44 -0.28 6.26
C ALA A 69 -5.78 -0.96 5.06
N LEU A 70 -4.49 -0.71 4.82
CA LEU A 70 -3.74 -1.37 3.75
C LEU A 70 -3.56 -2.87 4.04
N GLY A 71 -3.31 -3.24 5.30
CA GLY A 71 -3.25 -4.64 5.72
C GLY A 71 -4.56 -5.38 5.44
N ALA A 72 -5.70 -4.79 5.81
CA ALA A 72 -7.01 -5.37 5.53
C ALA A 72 -7.27 -5.55 4.02
N ALA A 73 -6.85 -4.59 3.20
CA ALA A 73 -6.98 -4.69 1.74
C ALA A 73 -6.14 -5.84 1.16
N VAL A 74 -4.91 -6.03 1.64
CA VAL A 74 -4.04 -7.14 1.24
C VAL A 74 -4.64 -8.48 1.67
N GLU A 75 -5.10 -8.60 2.92
CA GLU A 75 -5.73 -9.83 3.41
C GLU A 75 -6.96 -10.21 2.59
N ALA A 76 -7.81 -9.23 2.25
CA ALA A 76 -9.00 -9.47 1.43
C ALA A 76 -8.65 -9.89 0.00
N MET A 77 -7.61 -9.30 -0.60
CA MET A 77 -7.11 -9.71 -1.91
C MET A 77 -6.53 -11.14 -1.90
N ASP A 78 -5.76 -11.49 -0.87
CA ASP A 78 -5.19 -12.84 -0.72
C ASP A 78 -6.30 -13.89 -0.55
N GLU A 79 -7.32 -13.59 0.25
CA GLU A 79 -8.48 -14.47 0.41
C GLU A 79 -9.22 -14.66 -0.93
N GLN A 80 -9.47 -13.59 -1.68
CA GLN A 80 -10.08 -13.69 -3.01
C GLN A 80 -9.24 -14.52 -3.98
N HIS A 81 -7.91 -14.35 -3.97
CA HIS A 81 -7.00 -15.12 -4.83
C HIS A 81 -7.05 -16.63 -4.49
N LEU A 82 -7.03 -16.96 -3.20
CA LEU A 82 -7.14 -18.33 -2.71
C LEU A 82 -8.49 -18.96 -3.10
N GLN A 83 -9.59 -18.21 -2.98
CA GLN A 83 -10.93 -18.70 -3.31
C GLN A 83 -11.16 -18.85 -4.82
N ALA A 84 -10.60 -17.94 -5.64
CA ALA A 84 -10.74 -17.99 -7.10
C ALA A 84 -9.83 -19.02 -7.79
N GLY A 85 -8.87 -19.61 -7.06
CA GLY A 85 -7.83 -20.46 -7.64
C GLY A 85 -6.87 -19.67 -8.54
N GLY A 86 -6.70 -18.37 -8.24
CA GLY A 86 -6.03 -17.39 -9.08
C GLY A 86 -6.99 -16.50 -9.88
N CYS A 87 -6.52 -15.33 -10.29
CA CYS A 87 -7.34 -14.32 -10.98
C CYS A 87 -7.69 -14.66 -12.44
N GLY A 88 -7.28 -15.82 -12.96
CA GLY A 88 -7.67 -16.35 -14.28
C GLY A 88 -7.15 -15.58 -15.50
N HIS A 89 -6.50 -14.44 -15.29
CA HIS A 89 -5.90 -13.62 -16.34
C HIS A 89 -4.44 -14.04 -16.59
N ALA A 90 -4.01 -14.01 -17.86
CA ALA A 90 -2.62 -14.29 -18.22
C ALA A 90 -1.63 -13.23 -17.70
N ALA A 91 -2.11 -12.01 -17.42
CA ALA A 91 -1.39 -10.91 -16.77
C ALA A 91 -2.38 -10.11 -15.91
N HIS A 92 -1.93 -9.51 -14.80
CA HIS A 92 -2.82 -8.75 -13.94
C HIS A 92 -3.26 -7.45 -14.66
N PRO A 93 -4.56 -7.07 -14.62
CA PRO A 93 -5.05 -5.88 -15.35
C PRO A 93 -4.34 -4.57 -14.98
N CYS A 94 -3.76 -4.51 -13.78
CA CYS A 94 -3.03 -3.35 -13.27
C CYS A 94 -1.51 -3.45 -13.47
N THR A 95 -0.97 -4.52 -14.06
CA THR A 95 0.50 -4.72 -14.18
C THR A 95 1.19 -3.53 -14.86
N GLY A 96 0.66 -3.03 -15.98
CA GLY A 96 1.28 -1.88 -16.66
C GLY A 96 1.27 -0.59 -15.84
N SER A 97 0.20 -0.35 -15.07
CA SER A 97 0.14 0.81 -14.16
C SER A 97 1.08 0.65 -12.96
N LEU A 98 1.24 -0.57 -12.45
CA LEU A 98 2.18 -0.85 -11.37
C LEU A 98 3.63 -0.75 -11.82
N GLU A 99 3.98 -1.20 -13.03
CA GLU A 99 5.33 -1.04 -13.61
C GLU A 99 5.70 0.44 -13.84
N GLU A 100 4.73 1.25 -14.27
CA GLU A 100 4.91 2.71 -14.37
C GLU A 100 5.15 3.35 -12.99
N TRP A 101 4.49 2.84 -11.93
CA TRP A 101 4.66 3.32 -10.56
C TRP A 101 5.91 2.76 -9.84
N ASP A 102 6.37 1.56 -10.18
CA ASP A 102 7.64 1.00 -9.68
C ASP A 102 8.82 1.91 -10.06
N THR A 103 8.70 2.58 -11.21
CA THR A 103 9.65 3.61 -11.67
C THR A 103 9.66 4.86 -10.76
N ASP A 104 8.53 5.21 -10.14
CA ASP A 104 8.42 6.32 -9.16
C ASP A 104 8.74 5.86 -7.72
N ALA A 105 8.54 4.58 -7.40
CA ALA A 105 8.97 3.97 -6.14
C ALA A 105 10.51 3.98 -6.02
N ASP A 106 11.22 3.70 -7.11
CA ASP A 106 12.67 3.89 -7.21
C ASP A 106 13.10 5.35 -6.99
N ALA A 107 12.28 6.33 -7.40
CA ALA A 107 12.52 7.75 -7.10
C ALA A 107 12.25 8.10 -5.63
N LEU A 108 11.31 7.40 -4.97
CA LEU A 108 11.09 7.45 -3.52
C LEU A 108 12.27 6.86 -2.74
N LEU A 109 12.85 5.76 -3.22
CA LEU A 109 14.07 5.12 -2.68
C LEU A 109 15.34 5.95 -2.98
N GLY A 110 15.37 6.66 -4.10
CA GLY A 110 16.47 7.53 -4.54
C GLY A 110 16.44 8.95 -4.00
N ALA A 111 15.41 9.33 -3.23
CA ALA A 111 15.30 10.66 -2.64
C ALA A 111 16.21 10.79 -1.40
N PRO A 112 17.30 11.60 -1.42
CA PRO A 112 18.29 11.66 -0.34
C PRO A 112 17.75 12.23 0.99
N GLU A 113 16.55 12.81 0.98
CA GLU A 113 15.94 13.48 2.13
C GLU A 113 14.86 12.62 2.82
N VAL A 114 14.49 11.48 2.23
CA VAL A 114 13.57 10.52 2.84
C VAL A 114 14.41 9.36 3.37
N GLN A 115 14.80 9.43 4.64
CA GLN A 115 15.33 8.25 5.32
C GLN A 115 14.17 7.33 5.66
N VAL A 116 13.84 6.41 4.74
CA VAL A 116 13.07 5.23 5.09
C VAL A 116 14.07 4.26 5.74
N PRO A 117 14.01 3.99 7.05
CA PRO A 117 14.88 3.00 7.67
C PRO A 117 14.37 1.61 7.30
N LEU A 118 14.58 1.22 6.05
CA LEU A 118 14.23 -0.10 5.51
C LEU A 118 14.84 -1.24 6.34
N ALA A 119 15.98 -0.98 6.99
CA ALA A 119 16.63 -1.92 7.91
C ALA A 119 15.78 -2.29 9.15
N GLU A 120 14.80 -1.45 9.53
CA GLU A 120 13.83 -1.78 10.60
C GLU A 120 12.66 -2.63 10.06
N TRP A 121 12.47 -2.65 8.74
CA TRP A 121 11.40 -3.38 8.03
C TRP A 121 11.92 -4.70 7.42
N ASP A 122 13.24 -4.88 7.31
CA ASP A 122 13.91 -6.16 7.01
C ASP A 122 13.89 -7.16 8.19
N GLY A 123 13.05 -6.90 9.21
CA GLY A 123 12.71 -7.93 10.18
C GLY A 123 12.11 -9.13 9.42
N PRO A 124 12.54 -10.38 9.68
CA PRO A 124 12.07 -11.55 8.96
C PRO A 124 10.64 -11.89 9.39
N GLU A 125 9.67 -11.03 9.10
CA GLU A 125 8.28 -11.47 8.96
C GLU A 125 8.19 -12.10 7.58
N ALA A 126 8.40 -13.42 7.60
CA ALA A 126 8.25 -14.27 6.45
C ALA A 126 6.96 -13.93 5.71
N CYS A 127 7.07 -13.56 4.44
CA CYS A 127 5.94 -13.62 3.53
C CYS A 127 5.35 -15.05 3.64
N PRO A 128 4.06 -15.21 3.98
CA PRO A 128 3.46 -16.53 4.18
C PRO A 128 3.51 -17.41 2.92
N ALA A 129 3.82 -16.82 1.76
CA ALA A 129 4.04 -17.52 0.50
C ALA A 129 5.46 -18.09 0.31
N THR A 130 6.42 -17.77 1.18
CA THR A 130 7.79 -18.27 1.08
C THR A 130 7.99 -19.46 2.03
N PRO A 131 8.05 -20.71 1.52
CA PRO A 131 8.43 -21.83 2.37
C PRO A 131 9.84 -21.61 2.89
N PRO A 132 10.12 -21.87 4.18
CA PRO A 132 11.45 -21.71 4.73
C PRO A 132 12.40 -22.72 4.07
N ASP A 133 13.38 -22.17 3.34
CA ASP A 133 14.61 -22.78 2.85
C ASP A 133 14.53 -24.02 1.93
N GLY A 134 14.86 -23.77 0.65
CA GLY A 134 16.13 -24.29 0.14
C GLY A 134 16.23 -25.77 -0.23
N ARG A 135 15.24 -26.36 -0.92
CA ARG A 135 15.44 -27.65 -1.62
C ARG A 135 15.02 -27.58 -3.09
N GLY A 136 15.95 -27.12 -3.92
CA GLY A 136 15.94 -27.43 -5.34
C GLY A 136 16.26 -28.91 -5.58
N GLN A 137 15.39 -29.60 -6.32
CA GLN A 137 15.68 -30.31 -7.58
C GLN A 137 14.55 -31.30 -7.89
N PRO A 138 14.01 -31.33 -9.12
CA PRO A 138 13.19 -32.45 -9.57
C PRO A 138 14.09 -33.66 -9.90
N PRO A 139 13.67 -34.90 -9.60
CA PRO A 139 14.44 -36.08 -10.01
C PRO A 139 14.32 -36.29 -11.53
N MET A 140 15.38 -36.89 -12.09
CA MET A 140 15.51 -37.26 -13.51
C MET A 140 14.41 -38.20 -14.00
#